data_AF-A0A0P6XGZ9-F1
#
_entry.id   AF-A0A0P6XGZ9-F1
#
_cell.length_a   1.000
_cell.length_b   1.000
_cell.length_c   1.000
_cell.angle_alpha   90.00
_cell.angle_beta   90.00
_cell.angle_gamma   90.00
#
_symmetry.space_group_name_H-M   'P 1'
#
loop_
_entity.id
_entity.type
_entity.pdbx_description
1 polymer ?
#
loop_
_entity_poly.entity_id
_entity_poly.type
_entity_poly.pdbx_seq_one_letter_code
_entity_poly.pdbx_strand_id
1 'polypeptide(L)' 'MPKTNSAKKPVRSFRISPEGVSQLRAMASVMGRSESDVIEVALDRMYREEIRYNRVLREGARPEDQYQMNQEN' A
#
# COMPACT_ATOMS: atom_id res chain seq x y z
N MET A 1 -11.26 -12.89 -33.62
CA MET A 1 -10.43 -12.47 -32.46
C MET A 1 -10.83 -13.29 -31.25
N PRO A 2 -9.90 -13.97 -30.55
CA PRO A 2 -10.27 -14.73 -29.37
C PRO A 2 -10.60 -13.75 -28.24
N LYS A 3 -11.82 -13.86 -27.69
CA LYS A 3 -12.26 -13.12 -26.51
C LYS A 3 -11.64 -13.79 -25.29
N THR A 4 -10.51 -13.30 -24.81
CA THR A 4 -10.02 -13.69 -23.49
C THR A 4 -10.96 -13.08 -22.44
N ASN A 5 -11.67 -13.93 -21.71
CA ASN A 5 -12.53 -13.57 -20.56
C ASN A 5 -11.69 -13.10 -19.36
N SER A 6 -10.71 -12.22 -19.57
CA SER A 6 -10.08 -11.51 -18.47
C SER A 6 -11.07 -10.50 -17.95
N ALA A 7 -11.51 -10.64 -16.70
CA ALA A 7 -12.22 -9.57 -16.00
C ALA A 7 -11.43 -8.27 -16.22
N LYS A 8 -12.05 -7.25 -16.84
CA LYS A 8 -11.40 -5.96 -17.10
C LYS A 8 -11.23 -5.24 -15.75
N LYS A 9 -10.19 -5.61 -15.00
CA LYS A 9 -9.76 -4.84 -13.83
C LYS A 9 -9.47 -3.40 -14.30
N PRO A 10 -9.90 -2.38 -13.55
CA PRO A 10 -9.63 -1.00 -13.92
C PRO A 10 -8.12 -0.74 -13.88
N VAL A 11 -7.59 -0.15 -14.96
CA VAL A 11 -6.18 0.26 -15.04
C VAL A 11 -6.01 1.54 -14.25
N ARG A 12 -5.05 1.57 -13.31
CA ARG A 12 -4.70 2.75 -12.53
C ARG A 12 -3.21 3.06 -12.67
N SER A 13 -2.88 4.33 -12.82
CA SER A 13 -1.50 4.80 -12.78
C SER A 13 -1.16 5.30 -11.37
N PHE A 14 0.01 4.91 -10.88
CA PHE A 14 0.53 5.33 -9.59
C PHE A 14 1.79 6.15 -9.80
N ARG A 15 1.99 7.19 -8.98
CA ARG A 15 3.26 7.88 -8.88
C ARG A 15 4.03 7.29 -7.71
N ILE A 16 5.10 6.57 -8.03
CA ILE A 16 5.97 5.90 -7.06
C ILE A 16 7.37 6.48 -7.25
N SER A 17 8.15 6.57 -6.16
CA SER A 17 9.55 6.97 -6.25
C SER A 17 10.35 6.01 -7.16
N PRO A 18 11.46 6.46 -7.78
CA PRO A 18 12.30 5.57 -8.59
C PRO A 18 12.78 4.33 -7.83
N GLU A 19 13.11 4.49 -6.56
CA GLU A 19 13.49 3.40 -5.68
C GLU A 19 12.33 2.41 -5.46
N GLY A 20 11.13 2.91 -5.20
CA GLY A 20 9.95 2.06 -5.03
C GLY A 20 9.61 1.26 -6.30
N VAL A 21 9.81 1.85 -7.48
CA VAL A 21 9.68 1.13 -8.77
C VAL A 21 10.73 0.02 -8.88
N SER A 22 11.98 0.29 -8.47
CA SER A 22 13.05 -0.72 -8.48
C SER A 22 12.76 -1.89 -7.54
N GLN A 23 12.33 -1.60 -6.30
CA GLN A 23 11.96 -2.61 -5.31
C GLN A 23 10.77 -3.44 -5.78
N LEU A 24 9.73 -2.81 -6.34
CA LEU A 24 8.57 -3.50 -6.89
C LEU A 24 8.97 -4.49 -8.00
N ARG A 25 9.84 -4.07 -8.92
CA ARG A 25 10.35 -4.92 -10.00
C ARG A 25 11.16 -6.11 -9.47
N ALA A 26 12.03 -5.86 -8.50
CA ALA A 26 12.80 -6.91 -7.86
C ALA A 26 11.87 -7.95 -7.19
N MET A 27 10.86 -7.49 -6.45
CA MET A 27 9.87 -8.37 -5.83
C MET A 27 9.06 -9.16 -6.86
N ALA A 28 8.58 -8.52 -7.93
CA ALA A 28 7.87 -9.18 -9.01
C ALA A 28 8.71 -10.31 -9.64
N SER A 29 10.00 -10.03 -9.87
CA SER A 29 10.96 -11.03 -10.39
C SER A 29 11.17 -12.19 -9.42
N VAL A 30 11.42 -11.92 -8.13
CA VAL A 30 11.63 -12.95 -7.11
C VAL A 30 10.39 -13.82 -6.90
N MET A 31 9.20 -13.22 -6.96
CA MET A 31 7.94 -13.93 -6.74
C MET A 31 7.40 -14.63 -8.01
N GLY A 32 7.99 -14.36 -9.18
CA GLY A 32 7.50 -14.88 -10.46
C GLY A 32 6.08 -14.38 -10.81
N ARG A 33 5.76 -13.13 -10.46
CA ARG A 33 4.42 -12.53 -10.61
C ARG A 33 4.48 -11.20 -11.36
N SER A 34 3.32 -10.71 -11.79
CA SER A 34 3.22 -9.37 -12.37
C SER A 34 3.38 -8.30 -11.28
N GLU A 35 3.91 -7.13 -11.65
CA GLU A 35 4.00 -5.97 -10.75
C GLU A 35 2.61 -5.61 -10.17
N SER A 36 1.55 -5.73 -10.97
CA SER A 36 0.17 -5.50 -10.53
C SER A 36 -0.27 -6.46 -9.43
N ASP A 37 0.02 -7.76 -9.59
CA ASP A 37 -0.36 -8.76 -8.57
C ASP A 37 0.42 -8.53 -7.27
N VAL A 38 1.68 -8.12 -7.37
CA VAL A 38 2.49 -7.78 -6.19
C VAL A 38 1.91 -6.58 -5.46
N ILE A 39 1.53 -5.52 -6.19
CA ILE A 39 0.85 -4.36 -5.60
C ILE A 39 -0.47 -4.76 -4.94
N GLU A 40 -1.29 -5.60 -5.57
CA GLU A 40 -2.56 -6.05 -5.01
C GLU A 40 -2.37 -6.82 -3.70
N VAL A 41 -1.40 -7.75 -3.66
CA VAL A 41 -1.08 -8.51 -2.43
C VAL A 41 -0.55 -7.58 -1.34
N ALA A 42 0.30 -6.61 -1.70
CA ALA A 42 0.81 -5.63 -0.75
C ALA A 42 -0.32 -4.77 -0.16
N LEU A 43 -1.23 -4.26 -0.99
CA LEU A 43 -2.38 -3.47 -0.55
C LEU A 43 -3.35 -4.27 0.33
N ASP A 44 -3.66 -5.52 -0.04
CA ASP A 44 -4.50 -6.40 0.79
C ASP A 44 -3.85 -6.66 2.15
N ARG A 45 -2.53 -6.91 2.16
CA ARG A 45 -1.78 -7.12 3.40
C ARG A 45 -1.75 -5.87 4.27
N MET A 46 -1.46 -4.71 3.67
CA MET A 46 -1.48 -3.41 4.36
C MET A 46 -2.86 -3.12 4.96
N TYR A 47 -3.94 -3.32 4.20
CA TYR A 47 -5.30 -3.08 4.68
C TYR A 47 -5.67 -4.03 5.83
N ARG A 48 -5.29 -5.30 5.75
CA ARG A 48 -5.51 -6.27 6.84
C ARG A 48 -4.70 -5.94 8.09
N GLU A 49 -3.46 -5.52 7.91
CA GLU A 49 -2.60 -5.08 9.01
C GLU A 49 -3.14 -3.78 9.63
N GLU A 50 -3.60 -2.83 8.81
CA GLU A 50 -4.26 -1.61 9.26
C GLU A 50 -5.47 -1.97 10.12
N ILE A 51 -6.41 -2.81 9.65
CA ILE A 51 -7.57 -3.24 10.45
C ILE A 51 -7.15 -3.88 11.77
N ARG A 52 -6.12 -4.74 11.73
CA ARG A 52 -5.64 -5.48 12.90
C ARG A 52 -5.04 -4.56 13.97
N TYR A 53 -4.26 -3.56 13.55
CA TYR A 53 -3.55 -2.66 14.45
C TYR A 53 -4.27 -1.33 14.72
N ASN A 54 -5.29 -0.94 13.93
CA ASN A 54 -6.06 0.29 14.16
C ASN A 54 -6.82 0.25 15.49
N ARG A 55 -7.21 -0.93 15.98
CA ARG A 55 -7.85 -1.05 17.30
C ARG A 55 -6.89 -0.60 18.42
N VAL A 56 -5.60 -0.92 18.27
CA VAL A 56 -4.54 -0.54 19.21
C VAL A 56 -4.21 0.96 19.09
N LEU A 57 -4.22 1.52 17.89
CA LEU A 57 -3.94 2.95 17.66
C LEU A 57 -5.09 3.88 18.10
N ARG A 58 -6.35 3.45 17.92
CA ARG A 58 -7.53 4.24 18.35
C ARG A 58 -7.76 4.26 19.85
N GLU A 59 -7.28 3.25 20.59
CA GLU A 59 -7.39 3.22 22.06
C GLU A 59 -6.29 4.03 22.77
N GLY A 60 -5.21 4.40 22.08
CA GLY A 60 -4.01 4.99 22.71
C GLY A 60 -3.67 6.45 22.39
N ALA A 61 -4.18 7.05 21.32
CA ALA A 61 -3.82 8.42 20.98
C ALA A 61 -4.98 9.17 20.30
N ARG A 62 -5.47 10.22 20.95
CA ARG A 62 -6.24 11.23 20.24
C ARG A 62 -5.28 11.95 19.29
N PRO A 63 -5.68 12.26 18.04
CA PRO A 63 -4.83 13.03 17.12
C PRO A 63 -4.38 14.38 17.70
N GLU A 64 -5.12 14.89 18.69
CA GLU A 64 -4.84 16.12 19.43
C GLU A 64 -3.52 16.07 20.23
N ASP A 65 -3.03 14.90 20.65
CA ASP A 65 -1.84 14.76 21.51
C ASP A 65 -0.51 14.74 20.72
N GLN A 66 -0.56 14.57 19.40
CA GLN A 66 0.64 14.41 18.55
C GLN A 66 1.21 15.72 17.99
N TYR A 67 0.56 16.86 18.21
CA TYR A 67 1.08 18.18 17.84
C TYR A 67 1.25 19.06 19.07
N GLN A 68 2.32 18.82 19.84
CA GLN A 68 2.87 19.88 20.69
C GLN A 68 3.71 20.79 19.80
N MET A 69 3.10 21.86 19.30
CA MET A 69 3.87 23.00 18.80
C MET A 69 4.66 23.54 19.98
N ASN A 70 5.99 23.43 19.94
CA ASN A 70 6.88 24.10 20.88
C ASN A 70 6.53 25.60 20.86
N GLN A 71 5.84 26.08 21.89
CA GLN A 71 5.76 27.51 22.18
C GLN A 71 7.08 27.87 22.85
N GLU A 72 8.06 28.26 22.04
CA GLU A 72 9.22 28.99 22.54
C GLU A 72 8.78 30.41 22.92
N ASN A 73 8.85 30.68 24.23
CA ASN A 73 8.91 31.94 24.99
C ASN A 73 8.20 33.20 24.45
#